data_AF-A0A7C7D5P8-F1
#
_entry.id   AF-A0A7C7D5P8-F1
#
_cell.length_a   1.000
_cell.length_b   1.000
_cell.length_c   1.000
_cell.angle_alpha   90.00
_cell.angle_beta   90.00
_cell.angle_gamma   90.00
#
_symmetry.space_group_name_H-M   'P 1'
#
loop_
_entity.id
_entity.type
_entity.pdbx_description
1 polymer ?
#
loop_
_entity_poly.entity_id
_entity_poly.type
_entity_poly.pdbx_seq_one_letter_code
_entity_poly.pdbx_strand_id
1 'polypeptide(L)'
;MILCIIGKREGNDFSLSLQGFLDVFYSCKEDKEKMFALIKRELKHYKNVPDYQYTMCAATTNKLANDYDLEVPFWVWKDKYYMKEIYFDGIRKGRLRMYNILYSPAEFKHRGSFVDGNIVMRV
;
A
#
# COMPACT_ATOMS: atom_id res chain seq x y z
N MET A 1 -1.93 -9.03 9.59
CA MET A 1 -2.31 -9.87 8.42
C MET A 1 -1.73 -9.35 7.10
N ILE A 2 -1.44 -8.04 6.97
CA ILE A 2 -0.49 -7.51 5.96
C ILE A 2 0.87 -8.25 6.03
N LEU A 3 1.23 -8.79 7.21
CA LEU A 3 2.37 -9.68 7.44
C LEU A 3 2.41 -10.98 6.61
N CYS A 4 1.29 -11.45 6.07
CA CYS A 4 1.29 -12.59 5.14
C CYS A 4 1.53 -12.18 3.68
N ILE A 5 1.48 -10.88 3.36
CA ILE A 5 1.62 -10.37 1.98
C ILE A 5 3.03 -10.59 1.44
N ILE A 6 4.03 -10.64 2.31
CA ILE A 6 5.43 -10.47 1.91
C ILE A 6 6.26 -11.76 2.12
N GLY A 7 5.77 -12.73 2.89
CA GLY A 7 6.66 -13.72 3.52
C GLY A 7 6.51 -15.19 3.13
N LYS A 8 5.40 -15.65 2.52
CA LYS A 8 5.20 -17.10 2.30
C LYS A 8 4.32 -17.40 1.09
N ARG A 9 4.95 -17.63 -0.06
CA ARG A 9 4.69 -18.71 -1.03
C ARG A 9 5.47 -18.39 -2.30
N GLU A 10 6.35 -19.31 -2.71
CA GLU A 10 6.85 -19.32 -4.08
C GLU A 10 5.63 -19.31 -5.03
N GLY A 11 5.45 -18.21 -5.76
CA GLY A 11 4.39 -18.08 -6.78
C GLY A 11 3.18 -17.19 -6.46
N ASN A 12 3.10 -16.48 -5.32
CA ASN A 12 1.98 -15.54 -5.10
C ASN A 12 2.33 -14.11 -5.55
N ASP A 13 1.56 -13.60 -6.52
CA ASP A 13 1.60 -12.22 -6.99
C ASP A 13 1.29 -11.24 -5.84
N PHE A 14 2.14 -10.23 -5.64
CA PHE A 14 1.94 -9.17 -4.64
C PHE A 14 0.55 -8.53 -4.77
N SER A 15 0.07 -8.39 -6.01
CA SER A 15 -1.24 -7.82 -6.34
C SER A 15 -2.37 -8.64 -5.75
N LEU A 16 -2.30 -9.98 -5.84
CA LEU A 16 -3.30 -10.88 -5.25
C LEU A 16 -3.30 -10.79 -3.71
N SER A 17 -2.11 -10.65 -3.12
CA SER A 17 -1.96 -10.55 -1.67
C SER A 17 -2.50 -9.22 -1.13
N LEU A 18 -2.25 -8.13 -1.85
CA LEU A 18 -2.82 -6.80 -1.56
C LEU A 18 -4.35 -6.84 -1.66
N GLN A 19 -4.88 -7.44 -2.72
CA GLN A 19 -6.31 -7.64 -2.94
C GLN A 19 -6.96 -8.44 -1.81
N GLY A 20 -6.39 -9.59 -1.44
CA GLY A 20 -6.92 -10.40 -0.33
C GLY A 20 -6.87 -9.67 1.01
N PHE A 21 -5.87 -8.80 1.23
CA PHE A 21 -5.86 -7.92 2.40
C PHE A 21 -7.01 -6.91 2.38
N LEU A 22 -7.24 -6.25 1.24
CA LEU A 22 -8.33 -5.29 1.08
C LEU A 22 -9.69 -5.94 1.35
N ASP A 23 -9.92 -7.17 0.90
CA ASP A 23 -11.18 -7.89 1.18
C ASP A 23 -11.45 -8.03 2.68
N VAL A 24 -10.44 -8.43 3.44
CA VAL A 24 -10.62 -8.58 4.88
C VAL A 24 -10.71 -7.23 5.59
N PHE A 25 -10.01 -6.22 5.08
CA PHE A 25 -10.15 -4.86 5.61
C PHE A 25 -11.60 -4.36 5.41
N TYR A 26 -12.15 -4.53 4.21
CA TYR A 26 -13.52 -4.12 3.88
C TYR A 26 -14.60 -4.97 4.53
N SER A 27 -14.34 -6.24 4.84
CA SER A 27 -15.27 -7.06 5.62
C SER A 27 -15.40 -6.58 7.07
N CYS A 28 -14.43 -5.81 7.56
CA CYS A 28 -14.45 -5.20 8.89
C CYS A 28 -14.97 -3.75 8.90
N LYS A 29 -15.54 -3.23 7.80
CA LYS A 29 -15.88 -1.81 7.64
C LYS A 29 -16.77 -1.19 8.73
N GLU A 30 -17.54 -2.01 9.46
CA GLU A 30 -18.43 -1.58 10.54
C GLU A 30 -17.74 -1.55 11.91
N ASP A 31 -16.50 -2.02 12.00
CA ASP A 31 -15.74 -2.16 13.24
C ASP A 31 -14.36 -1.50 13.10
N LYS A 32 -14.29 -0.20 13.42
CA LYS A 32 -13.08 0.62 13.33
C LYS A 32 -11.92 0.03 14.14
N GLU A 33 -12.18 -0.59 15.30
CA GLU A 33 -11.12 -1.21 16.12
C GLU A 33 -10.48 -2.39 15.41
N LYS A 34 -11.28 -3.26 14.78
CA LYS A 34 -10.77 -4.36 13.96
C LYS A 34 -10.01 -3.84 12.75
N MET A 35 -10.54 -2.83 12.05
CA MET A 35 -9.84 -2.21 10.91
C MET A 35 -8.48 -1.68 11.31
N PHE A 36 -8.42 -0.91 12.40
CA PHE A 36 -7.16 -0.39 12.94
C PHE A 36 -6.21 -1.53 13.35
N ALA A 37 -6.73 -2.60 13.98
CA ALA A 37 -5.92 -3.75 14.35
C ALA A 37 -5.24 -4.46 13.15
N LEU A 38 -5.84 -4.39 11.96
CA LEU A 38 -5.26 -4.95 10.73
C LEU A 38 -4.06 -4.15 10.21
N ILE A 39 -4.05 -2.83 10.42
CA ILE A 39 -3.05 -1.90 9.88
C ILE A 39 -2.01 -1.43 10.91
N LYS A 40 -2.33 -1.49 12.22
CA LYS A 40 -1.45 -0.97 13.29
C LYS A 40 -0.08 -1.65 13.36
N ARG A 41 -0.01 -2.92 12.94
CA ARG A 41 1.19 -3.74 13.09
C ARG A 41 2.15 -3.50 11.94
N GLU A 42 3.35 -3.06 12.28
CA GLU A 42 4.45 -2.88 11.33
C GLU A 42 4.83 -4.19 10.62
N LEU A 43 5.25 -4.04 9.36
CA LEU A 43 5.72 -5.13 8.53
C LEU A 43 7.10 -5.62 8.95
N LYS A 44 7.27 -6.95 8.94
CA LYS A 44 8.59 -7.56 8.96
C LYS A 44 9.28 -7.26 7.64
N HIS A 45 10.57 -6.95 7.71
CA HIS A 45 11.40 -6.74 6.54
C HIS A 45 12.07 -8.08 6.15
N TYR A 46 11.96 -8.41 4.88
CA TYR A 46 12.44 -9.63 4.24
C TYR A 46 13.36 -9.25 3.08
N LYS A 47 14.53 -9.91 2.99
CA LYS A 47 15.59 -9.57 2.03
C LYS A 47 15.20 -9.71 0.55
N ASN A 48 14.24 -10.58 0.24
CA ASN A 48 13.91 -10.93 -1.15
C ASN A 48 12.69 -10.16 -1.68
N VAL A 49 12.34 -9.05 -1.04
CA VAL A 49 11.13 -8.29 -1.35
C VAL A 49 11.55 -6.90 -1.81
N PRO A 50 11.12 -6.47 -2.99
CA PRO A 50 11.46 -5.14 -3.51
C PRO A 50 10.95 -4.00 -2.62
N ASP A 51 11.73 -2.91 -2.52
CA ASP A 51 11.39 -1.72 -1.73
C ASP A 51 10.05 -1.08 -2.12
N TYR A 52 9.68 -1.13 -3.40
CA TYR A 52 8.40 -0.60 -3.87
C TYR A 52 7.20 -1.30 -3.21
N GLN A 53 7.31 -2.60 -2.90
CA GLN A 53 6.22 -3.33 -2.24
C GLN A 53 6.02 -2.85 -0.80
N TYR A 54 7.10 -2.54 -0.08
CA TYR A 54 7.01 -1.94 1.26
C TYR A 54 6.42 -0.54 1.20
N THR A 55 6.84 0.26 0.23
CA THR A 55 6.28 1.60 -0.02
C THR A 55 4.78 1.53 -0.31
N MET A 56 4.37 0.60 -1.16
CA MET A 56 2.97 0.34 -1.50
C MET A 56 2.18 -0.03 -0.24
N CYS A 57 2.67 -0.93 0.60
CA CYS A 57 1.96 -1.28 1.83
C CYS A 57 1.82 -0.10 2.81
N ALA A 58 2.86 0.73 2.96
CA ALA A 58 2.80 1.91 3.82
C ALA A 58 1.85 2.98 3.27
N ALA A 59 1.86 3.21 1.97
CA ALA A 59 0.95 4.13 1.29
C ALA A 59 -0.51 3.66 1.36
N THR A 60 -0.77 2.37 1.10
CA THR A 60 -2.09 1.75 1.28
C THR A 60 -2.58 1.88 2.71
N THR A 61 -1.71 1.60 3.70
CA THR A 61 -2.07 1.75 5.12
C THR A 61 -2.46 3.19 5.46
N ASN A 62 -1.66 4.15 5.02
CA ASN A 62 -1.92 5.57 5.25
C ASN A 62 -3.24 6.00 4.59
N LYS A 63 -3.46 5.61 3.33
CA LYS A 63 -4.69 5.92 2.61
C LYS A 63 -5.92 5.33 3.27
N LEU A 64 -5.89 4.04 3.65
CA LEU A 64 -7.01 3.39 4.32
C LEU A 64 -7.30 4.00 5.70
N ALA A 65 -6.26 4.40 6.44
CA ALA A 65 -6.45 5.10 7.70
C ALA A 65 -7.16 6.45 7.49
N ASN A 66 -6.73 7.23 6.50
CA ASN A 66 -7.36 8.51 6.16
C ASN A 66 -8.80 8.33 5.66
N ASP A 67 -9.03 7.41 4.71
CA ASP A 67 -10.34 7.19 4.09
C ASP A 67 -11.42 6.75 5.11
N TYR A 68 -11.01 6.07 6.19
CA TYR A 68 -11.91 5.55 7.24
C TYR A 68 -11.81 6.29 8.57
N ASP A 69 -11.09 7.41 8.61
CA ASP A 69 -10.89 8.21 9.82
C ASP A 69 -10.41 7.33 11.00
N LEU A 70 -9.28 6.65 10.75
CA LEU A 70 -8.52 5.84 11.71
C LEU A 70 -7.19 6.54 12.02
N GLU A 71 -6.60 6.22 13.17
CA GLU A 71 -5.24 6.68 13.48
C GLU A 71 -4.23 6.11 12.46
N VAL A 72 -3.37 6.96 11.93
CA VAL A 72 -2.30 6.54 11.01
C VAL A 72 -1.14 5.93 11.83
N PRO A 73 -0.83 4.63 11.65
CA PRO A 73 0.23 3.99 12.45
C PRO A 73 1.60 4.62 12.21
N PHE A 74 2.34 4.96 13.28
CA PHE A 74 3.62 5.66 13.17
C PHE A 74 4.64 5.00 12.23
N TRP A 75 4.60 3.66 12.12
CA TRP A 75 5.55 2.93 11.29
C TRP A 75 5.50 3.32 9.81
N VAL A 76 4.36 3.81 9.28
CA VAL A 76 4.25 4.20 7.86
C VAL A 76 5.17 5.38 7.50
N TRP A 77 5.62 6.13 8.51
CA TRP A 77 6.46 7.31 8.34
C TRP A 77 7.96 7.01 8.41
N LYS A 78 8.37 5.76 8.68
CA LYS A 78 9.79 5.40 8.71
C LYS A 78 10.41 5.50 7.32
N ASP A 79 11.63 6.03 7.22
CA ASP A 79 12.34 6.29 5.97
C ASP A 79 12.41 5.09 5.01
N LYS A 80 12.48 3.88 5.55
CA LYS A 80 12.51 2.62 4.75
C LYS A 80 11.26 2.37 3.92
N TYR A 81 10.19 3.14 4.11
CA TYR A 81 8.94 3.06 3.34
C TYR A 81 8.80 4.17 2.30
N TYR A 82 9.86 4.93 2.07
CA TYR A 82 9.95 5.92 1.01
C TYR A 82 10.90 5.42 -0.06
N MET A 83 10.51 5.59 -1.32
CA MET A 83 11.37 5.25 -2.43
C MET A 83 12.53 6.26 -2.54
N LYS A 84 13.75 5.75 -2.75
CA LYS A 84 14.91 6.58 -3.09
C LYS A 84 14.83 7.13 -4.52
N GLU A 85 14.22 6.36 -5.41
CA GLU A 85 14.00 6.70 -6.81
C GLU A 85 12.53 6.56 -7.15
N ILE A 86 12.03 7.42 -8.02
CA ILE A 86 10.61 7.43 -8.37
C ILE A 86 10.19 6.10 -9.00
N TYR A 87 9.15 5.48 -8.43
CA TYR A 87 8.54 4.25 -8.93
C TYR A 87 7.25 4.55 -9.72
N PHE A 88 7.16 3.98 -10.92
CA PHE A 88 5.94 3.94 -11.74
C PHE A 88 5.52 2.49 -11.94
N ASP A 89 4.31 2.14 -11.50
CA ASP A 89 3.83 0.77 -11.60
C ASP A 89 3.47 0.41 -13.06
N GLY A 90 4.33 -0.38 -13.71
CA GLY A 90 4.13 -0.89 -15.08
C GLY A 90 4.20 0.14 -16.22
N ILE A 91 4.12 1.44 -15.94
CA ILE A 91 4.05 2.50 -16.96
C ILE A 91 5.42 3.11 -17.21
N ARG A 92 6.07 2.72 -18.32
CA ARG A 92 7.44 3.15 -18.62
C ARG A 92 7.52 4.55 -19.26
N LYS A 93 6.57 4.98 -20.11
CA LYS A 93 6.59 6.28 -20.83
C LYS A 93 5.20 6.76 -21.26
N GLY A 94 5.08 8.06 -21.58
CA GLY A 94 3.91 8.64 -22.28
C GLY A 94 2.83 9.26 -21.38
N ARG A 95 1.64 9.50 -21.95
CA ARG A 95 0.52 10.20 -21.28
C ARG A 95 0.07 9.53 -19.97
N LEU A 96 0.18 8.21 -19.89
CA LEU A 96 -0.14 7.44 -18.67
C LEU A 96 0.78 7.79 -17.49
N ARG A 97 2.04 8.16 -17.75
CA ARG A 97 2.96 8.61 -16.70
C ARG A 97 2.52 9.95 -16.12
N MET A 98 2.09 10.87 -16.99
CA MET A 98 1.55 12.17 -16.58
C MET A 98 0.24 12.00 -15.80
N TYR A 99 -0.61 11.07 -16.24
CA TYR A 99 -1.82 10.70 -15.52
C TYR A 99 -1.52 10.25 -14.09
N ASN A 100 -0.59 9.30 -13.89
CA ASN A 100 -0.24 8.87 -12.52
C ASN A 100 0.34 10.03 -11.69
N ILE A 101 1.18 10.89 -12.26
CA ILE A 101 1.71 12.06 -11.52
C ILE A 101 0.58 12.96 -11.01
N LEU A 102 -0.43 13.20 -11.84
CA LEU A 102 -1.56 14.08 -11.50
C LEU A 102 -2.53 13.40 -10.51
N TYR A 103 -2.91 12.16 -10.77
CA TYR A 103 -4.05 11.50 -10.13
C TYR A 103 -3.70 10.47 -9.06
N SER A 104 -2.42 10.11 -8.88
CA SER A 104 -2.04 9.24 -7.76
C SER A 104 -2.46 9.85 -6.42
N PRO A 105 -2.88 9.03 -5.43
CA PRO A 105 -3.24 9.55 -4.12
C PRO A 105 -2.05 10.21 -3.42
N ALA A 106 -2.32 11.19 -2.56
CA ALA A 106 -1.28 11.98 -1.91
C ALA A 106 -0.31 11.10 -1.11
N GLU A 107 -0.83 10.05 -0.47
CA GLU A 107 -0.13 9.06 0.35
C GLU A 107 0.87 8.19 -0.42
N PHE A 108 0.70 8.09 -1.74
CA PHE A 108 1.63 7.41 -2.64
C PHE A 108 2.64 8.39 -3.21
N LYS A 109 2.17 9.58 -3.65
CA LYS A 109 3.00 10.62 -4.28
C LYS A 109 4.16 11.07 -3.40
N HIS A 110 3.89 11.38 -2.13
CA HIS A 110 4.93 11.84 -1.21
C HIS A 110 5.96 10.75 -0.83
N ARG A 111 5.68 9.48 -1.19
CA ARG A 111 6.60 8.35 -1.03
C ARG A 111 7.37 8.00 -2.30
N GLY A 112 7.21 8.79 -3.37
CA GLY A 112 7.83 8.54 -4.67
C GLY A 112 7.19 7.37 -5.44
N SER A 113 5.97 6.96 -5.08
CA SER A 113 5.24 5.90 -5.79
C SER A 113 4.06 6.50 -6.57
N PHE A 114 4.00 6.24 -7.87
CA PHE A 114 2.98 6.76 -8.77
C PHE A 114 2.16 5.63 -9.40
N VAL A 115 0.95 5.48 -8.90
CA VAL A 115 -0.01 4.41 -9.18
C VAL A 115 -1.36 4.97 -9.65
N ASP A 116 -2.25 4.09 -10.10
CA ASP A 116 -3.64 4.48 -10.39
C ASP A 116 -4.32 5.07 -9.13
N GLY A 117 -5.15 6.11 -9.30
CA GLY A 117 -5.93 6.70 -8.21
C GLY A 117 -6.83 5.71 -7.48
N ASN A 118 -7.20 4.63 -8.17
CA ASN A 118 -8.14 3.61 -7.70
C ASN A 118 -7.46 2.40 -7.04
N ILE A 119 -6.15 2.46 -6.78
CA ILE A 119 -5.32 1.33 -6.36
C ILE A 119 -5.78 0.58 -5.11
N VAL A 120 -6.49 1.26 -4.20
CA VAL A 120 -7.04 0.64 -2.98
C VAL A 120 -8.52 0.28 -3.12
N MET A 121 -9.20 0.71 -4.18
CA MET A 121 -10.63 0.41 -4.35
C MET A 121 -10.84 -1.04 -4.76
N ARG A 122 -11.92 -1.64 -4.22
CA ARG A 122 -12.50 -2.87 -4.74
C ARG A 122 -13.70 -2.51 -5.61
N VAL A 123 -13.74 -3.04 -6.83
CA VAL A 123 -14.91 -3.02 -7.73
C VAL A 123 -15.77 -4.25 -7.43
#